data_AF-A0A0K9P3M2-F1
#
_entry.id   AF-A0A0K9P3M2-F1
#
_cell.length_a   1.000
_cell.length_b   1.000
_cell.length_c   1.000
_cell.angle_alpha   90.00
_cell.angle_beta   90.00
_cell.angle_gamma   90.00
#
_symmetry.space_group_name_H-M   'P 1'
#
loop_
_entity.id
_entity.type
_entity.pdbx_description
1 polymer ?
#
loop_
_entity_poly.entity_id
_entity_poly.type
_entity_poly.pdbx_seq_one_letter_code
_entity_poly.pdbx_strand_id
1 'polypeptide(L)'
;MISGEESTPGDDQVSSCSKEDAGGEPGDGRGSHWVFLRSDRISRSSCIETTSKKPIKTDMELMKEKFAKLLLGEDMSGGGKGVPSALALSNAITNLAASVFSEQRKLEPMPDDRKTRWKKEIDWLLSVTDNIVEMVPKIQQTSNGIQLEVQTTK
;
A
#
# COMPACT_ATOMS: atom_id res chain seq x y z
N MET A 1 16.64 -71.80 -0.19
CA MET A 1 17.81 -71.04 0.27
C MET A 1 17.67 -69.63 -0.25
N ILE A 2 17.77 -68.64 0.66
CA ILE A 2 17.94 -67.20 0.44
C ILE A 2 16.68 -66.48 -0.09
N SER A 3 16.25 -65.31 0.39
CA SER A 3 16.26 -64.55 1.65
C SER A 3 15.40 -63.32 1.31
N GLY A 4 14.61 -62.82 2.26
CA GLY A 4 13.85 -61.59 2.06
C GLY A 4 14.73 -60.35 2.18
N GLU A 5 14.29 -59.27 1.56
CA GLU A 5 14.71 -57.91 1.92
C GLU A 5 13.51 -56.96 1.87
N GLU A 6 13.31 -56.34 3.02
CA GLU A 6 12.35 -55.32 3.40
C GLU A 6 12.91 -53.96 2.98
N SER A 7 12.11 -53.14 2.29
CA SER A 7 12.48 -51.78 1.91
C SER A 7 11.72 -50.78 2.76
N THR A 8 12.43 -50.09 3.65
CA THR A 8 11.97 -48.88 4.34
C THR A 8 12.23 -47.64 3.48
N PRO A 9 11.36 -46.61 3.48
CA PRO A 9 11.67 -45.33 2.85
C PRO A 9 12.40 -44.40 3.83
N GLY A 10 13.58 -43.93 3.43
CA GLY A 10 14.40 -42.97 4.17
C GLY A 10 14.06 -41.51 3.85
N ASP A 11 13.81 -40.77 4.93
CA ASP A 11 14.21 -39.39 5.27
C ASP A 11 14.35 -38.31 4.17
N ASP A 12 13.46 -37.32 4.28
CA ASP A 12 13.48 -36.02 3.62
C ASP A 12 14.71 -35.19 4.01
N GLN A 13 15.52 -34.85 3.01
CA GLN A 13 16.65 -33.93 3.14
C GLN A 13 16.18 -32.49 3.33
N VAL A 14 16.40 -31.94 4.52
CA VAL A 14 16.32 -30.52 4.84
C VAL A 14 17.50 -29.78 4.18
N SER A 15 17.22 -28.97 3.15
CA SER A 15 18.21 -28.09 2.53
C SER A 15 18.46 -26.87 3.42
N SER A 16 19.66 -26.83 4.01
CA SER A 16 20.18 -25.69 4.76
C SER A 16 20.81 -24.67 3.80
N CYS A 17 20.31 -23.44 3.79
CA CYS A 17 20.94 -22.33 3.07
C CYS A 17 21.87 -21.55 4.01
N SER A 18 23.17 -21.65 3.76
CA SER A 18 24.22 -20.89 4.43
C SER A 18 24.05 -19.38 4.21
N LYS A 19 24.31 -18.63 5.29
CA LYS A 19 24.24 -17.17 5.36
C LYS A 19 25.67 -16.63 5.27
N GLU A 20 25.94 -15.79 4.27
CA GLU A 20 27.20 -15.05 4.16
C GLU A 20 26.92 -13.58 4.47
N ASP A 21 27.61 -13.08 5.50
CA ASP A 21 27.65 -11.68 5.91
C ASP A 21 28.67 -10.90 5.09
N ALA A 22 28.29 -9.72 4.59
CA ALA A 22 29.23 -8.70 4.15
C ALA A 22 28.79 -7.34 4.70
N GLY A 23 29.50 -6.88 5.72
CA GLY A 23 29.37 -5.54 6.28
C GLY A 23 30.03 -4.48 5.41
N GLY A 24 29.54 -3.24 5.54
CA GLY A 24 30.14 -2.04 4.96
C GLY A 24 29.30 -0.79 5.23
N GLU A 25 29.59 -0.09 6.33
CA GLU A 25 29.46 1.38 6.47
C GLU A 25 30.88 1.98 6.31
N PRO A 26 31.12 3.30 6.09
CA PRO A 26 30.26 4.47 6.39
C PRO A 26 30.30 5.63 5.34
N GLY A 27 29.52 6.69 5.57
CA GLY A 27 29.79 8.01 4.96
C GLY A 27 28.69 9.07 5.13
N ASP A 28 28.91 10.01 6.08
CA ASP A 28 28.13 11.23 6.31
C ASP A 28 28.22 12.23 5.14
N GLY A 29 27.11 12.91 4.83
CA GLY A 29 27.02 13.87 3.74
C GLY A 29 25.68 14.60 3.71
N ARG A 30 25.58 15.69 4.49
CA ARG A 30 24.52 16.70 4.39
C ARG A 30 24.33 17.17 2.94
N GLY A 31 23.13 16.99 2.41
CA GLY A 31 22.74 17.51 1.09
C GLY A 31 21.21 17.51 0.94
N SER A 32 20.59 18.64 1.23
CA SER A 32 19.20 18.92 0.86
C SER A 32 19.08 18.92 -0.66
N HIS A 33 18.58 17.83 -1.23
CA HIS A 33 18.29 17.77 -2.65
C HIS A 33 17.09 16.85 -2.83
N TRP A 34 16.00 17.39 -3.34
CA TRP A 34 14.92 16.63 -3.95
C TRP A 34 15.51 15.89 -5.16
N VAL A 35 16.24 14.81 -4.91
CA VAL A 35 16.69 13.89 -5.94
C VAL A 35 15.45 13.11 -6.35
N PHE A 36 14.77 13.68 -7.33
CA PHE A 36 14.04 13.00 -8.39
C PHE A 36 14.16 11.48 -8.26
N LEU A 37 13.14 10.81 -7.70
CA LEU A 37 13.08 9.35 -7.64
C LEU A 37 13.01 8.80 -9.06
N ARG A 38 14.18 8.62 -9.65
CA ARG A 38 14.46 7.74 -10.75
C ARG A 38 15.57 6.83 -10.26
N SER A 39 15.21 5.93 -9.35
CA SER A 39 16.03 4.79 -8.99
C SER A 39 15.25 3.54 -9.36
N ASP A 40 15.82 2.83 -10.33
CA ASP A 40 15.37 1.58 -10.89
C ASP A 40 15.03 0.54 -9.82
N ARG A 41 13.74 0.50 -9.46
CA ARG A 41 13.07 -0.74 -9.11
C ARG A 41 11.57 -0.62 -9.37
N ILE A 42 11.22 -0.28 -10.61
CA ILE A 42 10.09 -0.97 -11.22
C ILE A 42 10.58 -2.41 -11.36
N SER A 43 10.48 -3.17 -10.28
CA SER A 43 10.34 -4.61 -10.38
C SER A 43 9.12 -4.77 -11.26
N ARG A 44 9.35 -5.01 -12.56
CA ARG A 44 8.38 -5.70 -13.39
C ARG A 44 8.21 -7.04 -12.69
N SER A 45 7.35 -7.07 -11.67
CA SER A 45 6.61 -8.27 -11.35
C SER A 45 5.98 -8.63 -12.68
N SER A 46 6.50 -9.69 -13.29
CA SER A 46 5.91 -10.36 -14.43
C SER A 46 4.49 -10.74 -13.99
N CYS A 47 3.56 -9.81 -14.16
CA CYS A 47 2.16 -10.11 -14.12
C CYS A 47 1.96 -11.01 -15.32
N ILE A 48 1.69 -12.27 -15.02
CA ILE A 48 1.20 -13.28 -15.93
C ILE A 48 0.21 -12.59 -16.86
N GLU A 49 0.59 -12.45 -18.13
CA GLU A 49 -0.25 -11.90 -19.19
C GLU A 49 -1.30 -12.96 -19.50
N THR A 50 -2.26 -13.11 -18.58
CA THR A 50 -3.46 -13.89 -18.84
C THR A 50 -4.35 -13.01 -19.70
N THR A 51 -4.42 -13.36 -20.97
CA THR A 51 -5.44 -12.91 -21.91
C THR A 51 -6.82 -13.27 -21.33
N SER A 52 -7.39 -12.38 -20.53
CA SER A 52 -8.73 -12.54 -19.97
C SER A 52 -9.43 -11.20 -20.02
N LYS A 53 -10.51 -11.13 -20.78
CA LYS A 53 -11.44 -9.99 -20.82
C LYS A 53 -11.70 -9.55 -19.38
N LYS A 54 -11.15 -8.41 -18.97
CA LYS A 54 -11.37 -7.88 -17.62
C LYS A 54 -12.87 -7.62 -17.50
N PRO A 55 -13.59 -8.26 -16.56
CA PRO A 55 -14.96 -7.86 -16.28
C PRO A 55 -14.96 -6.38 -15.90
N ILE A 56 -16.04 -5.67 -16.24
CA ILE A 56 -16.25 -4.30 -15.81
C ILE A 56 -16.28 -4.34 -14.28
N LYS A 57 -15.15 -4.03 -13.65
CA LYS A 57 -15.06 -3.97 -12.20
C LYS A 57 -15.95 -2.82 -11.75
N THR A 58 -16.83 -3.12 -10.81
CA THR A 58 -17.65 -2.10 -10.16
C THR A 58 -16.75 -1.15 -9.37
N ASP A 59 -17.21 0.08 -9.15
CA ASP A 59 -16.46 1.07 -8.38
C ASP A 59 -16.09 0.58 -6.99
N MET A 60 -16.96 -0.22 -6.36
CA MET A 60 -16.71 -0.83 -5.06
C MET A 60 -15.55 -1.84 -5.08
N GLU A 61 -15.43 -2.64 -6.14
CA GLU A 61 -14.32 -3.60 -6.27
C GLU A 61 -12.98 -2.89 -6.45
N LEU A 62 -12.97 -1.80 -7.24
CA LEU A 62 -11.78 -0.96 -7.40
C LEU A 62 -11.37 -0.30 -6.09
N MET A 63 -12.34 0.23 -5.34
CA MET A 63 -12.11 0.79 -4.01
C MET A 63 -11.52 -0.28 -3.07
N LYS A 64 -12.14 -1.47 -3.00
CA LYS A 64 -11.65 -2.59 -2.17
C LYS A 64 -10.23 -3.00 -2.53
N GLU A 65 -9.90 -3.07 -3.82
CA GLU A 65 -8.55 -3.42 -4.28
C GLU A 65 -7.51 -2.38 -3.80
N LYS A 66 -7.84 -1.09 -3.84
CA LYS A 66 -6.94 -0.02 -3.40
C LYS A 66 -6.73 -0.05 -1.89
N PHE A 67 -7.82 -0.12 -1.11
CA PHE A 67 -7.71 -0.17 0.35
C PHE A 67 -7.05 -1.46 0.84
N ALA A 68 -7.29 -2.60 0.20
CA ALA A 68 -6.58 -3.84 0.53
C ALA A 68 -5.05 -3.70 0.35
N LYS A 69 -4.59 -3.06 -0.73
CA LYS A 69 -3.16 -2.80 -0.96
C LYS A 69 -2.57 -1.85 0.07
N LEU A 70 -3.32 -0.84 0.50
CA LEU A 70 -2.90 0.08 1.56
C LEU A 70 -2.75 -0.63 2.91
N LEU A 71 -3.69 -1.51 3.25
CA LEU A 71 -3.66 -2.29 4.50
C LEU A 71 -2.54 -3.34 4.53
N LEU A 72 -2.14 -3.84 3.36
CA LEU A 72 -0.99 -4.73 3.22
C LEU A 72 0.36 -4.00 3.26
N GLY A 73 0.38 -2.65 3.20
CA GLY A 73 1.62 -1.87 3.19
C GLY A 73 2.51 -2.21 2.01
N GLU A 74 1.94 -2.38 0.81
CA GLU A 74 2.63 -2.82 -0.42
C GLU A 74 3.15 -4.27 -0.43
N ASP A 75 3.11 -4.98 0.71
CA ASP A 75 3.51 -6.38 0.82
C ASP A 75 2.36 -7.33 0.45
N MET A 76 2.28 -7.67 -0.83
CA MET A 76 1.28 -8.61 -1.35
C MET A 76 1.50 -10.07 -0.93
N SER A 77 2.60 -10.38 -0.22
CA SER A 77 2.83 -11.73 0.33
C SER A 77 2.01 -12.00 1.59
N GLY A 78 1.50 -10.95 2.25
CA GLY A 78 0.77 -11.06 3.52
C GLY A 78 1.66 -11.32 4.75
N GLY A 79 2.98 -11.23 4.60
CA GLY A 79 3.96 -11.50 5.66
C GLY A 79 4.16 -10.36 6.68
N GLY A 80 3.43 -9.25 6.54
CA GLY A 80 3.49 -8.11 7.47
C GLY A 80 4.81 -7.33 7.41
N LYS A 81 5.62 -7.51 6.35
CA LYS A 81 6.91 -6.81 6.16
C LYS A 81 6.77 -5.55 5.29
N GLY A 82 5.54 -5.02 5.21
CA GLY A 82 5.20 -3.86 4.40
C GLY A 82 5.67 -2.53 4.99
N VAL A 83 5.40 -1.46 4.25
CA VAL A 83 5.61 -0.08 4.69
C VAL A 83 4.48 0.41 5.59
N PRO A 84 4.70 1.44 6.44
CA PRO A 84 3.63 2.03 7.24
C PRO A 84 2.52 2.60 6.34
N SER A 85 1.27 2.59 6.83
CA SER A 85 0.09 3.02 6.07
C SER A 85 0.20 4.45 5.52
N ALA A 86 0.85 5.36 6.25
CA ALA A 86 1.11 6.72 5.79
C ALA A 86 1.99 6.75 4.53
N LEU A 87 3.02 5.90 4.48
CA LEU A 87 3.89 5.80 3.31
C LEU A 87 3.19 5.08 2.15
N ALA A 88 2.43 4.03 2.43
CA ALA A 88 1.60 3.36 1.42
C ALA A 88 0.58 4.34 0.79
N LEU A 89 -0.05 5.21 1.58
CA LEU A 89 -0.94 6.27 1.10
C LEU A 89 -0.18 7.27 0.21
N SER A 90 0.99 7.73 0.65
CA SER A 90 1.84 8.65 -0.13
C SER A 90 2.21 8.05 -1.50
N ASN A 91 2.62 6.78 -1.52
CA ASN A 91 2.97 6.06 -2.74
C ASN A 91 1.73 5.87 -3.63
N ALA A 92 0.57 5.55 -3.06
CA ALA A 92 -0.68 5.42 -3.80
C ALA A 92 -1.10 6.73 -4.49
N ILE A 93 -1.01 7.87 -3.79
CA ILE A 93 -1.30 9.21 -4.35
C ILE A 93 -0.32 9.54 -5.48
N THR A 94 0.97 9.34 -5.25
CA THR A 94 2.02 9.64 -6.24
C THR A 94 1.86 8.79 -7.49
N ASN A 95 1.56 7.49 -7.32
CA ASN A 95 1.31 6.56 -8.42
C ASN A 95 0.03 6.91 -9.19
N LEU A 96 -1.03 7.33 -8.50
CA LEU A 96 -2.26 7.81 -9.15
C LEU A 96 -1.98 9.06 -10.00
N ALA A 97 -1.25 10.04 -9.44
CA ALA A 97 -0.89 11.25 -10.16
C ALA A 97 -0.03 10.94 -11.39
N ALA A 98 0.98 10.08 -11.25
CA ALA A 98 1.79 9.61 -12.38
C ALA A 98 0.92 8.93 -13.45
N SER A 99 -0.04 8.09 -13.06
CA SER A 99 -0.92 7.41 -14.01
C SER A 99 -1.89 8.35 -14.73
N VAL A 100 -2.41 9.39 -14.07
CA VAL A 100 -3.40 10.31 -14.67
C VAL A 100 -2.74 11.42 -15.48
N PHE A 101 -1.65 11.99 -14.97
CA PHE A 101 -1.03 13.19 -15.56
C PHE A 101 0.14 12.87 -16.51
N SER A 102 0.61 11.63 -16.60
CA SER A 102 1.73 11.25 -17.51
C SER A 102 1.46 11.55 -18.99
N GLU A 103 0.20 11.53 -19.39
CA GLU A 103 -0.23 11.83 -20.76
C GLU A 103 -0.48 13.32 -21.01
N GLN A 104 -0.54 14.14 -19.96
CA GLN A 104 -0.81 15.58 -20.06
C GLN A 104 0.50 16.33 -20.40
N ARG A 105 0.82 16.44 -21.69
CA ARG A 105 2.06 17.07 -22.17
C ARG A 105 1.91 18.53 -22.58
N LYS A 106 0.68 19.01 -22.73
CA LYS A 106 0.34 20.38 -23.13
C LYS A 106 -0.58 21.02 -22.11
N LEU A 107 -0.61 22.35 -22.09
CA LEU A 107 -1.56 23.13 -21.28
C LEU A 107 -2.92 23.16 -22.00
N GLU A 108 -3.63 22.04 -21.93
CA GLU A 108 -4.95 21.86 -22.49
C GLU A 108 -5.91 21.29 -21.43
N PRO A 109 -7.22 21.52 -21.53
CA PRO A 109 -8.18 20.92 -20.61
C PRO A 109 -8.08 19.39 -20.62
N MET A 110 -8.08 18.79 -19.43
CA MET A 110 -8.08 17.32 -19.30
C MET A 110 -9.42 16.74 -19.82
N PRO A 111 -9.40 15.63 -20.57
CA PRO A 111 -10.60 14.89 -20.94
C PRO A 111 -11.47 14.53 -19.73
N ASP A 112 -12.79 14.60 -19.89
CA ASP A 112 -13.76 14.42 -18.80
C ASP A 112 -13.67 13.05 -18.14
N ASP A 113 -13.35 12.00 -18.90
CA ASP A 113 -13.15 10.64 -18.38
C ASP A 113 -12.00 10.58 -17.36
N ARG A 114 -10.81 11.10 -17.74
CA ARG A 114 -9.65 11.16 -16.84
C ARG A 114 -9.91 12.05 -15.63
N LYS A 115 -10.59 13.17 -15.84
CA LYS A 115 -10.95 14.10 -14.75
C LYS A 115 -11.89 13.44 -13.74
N THR A 116 -12.87 12.68 -14.22
CA THR A 116 -13.81 11.94 -13.37
C THR A 116 -13.10 10.82 -12.61
N ARG A 117 -12.23 10.07 -13.30
CA ARG A 117 -11.40 9.03 -12.67
C ARG A 117 -10.49 9.59 -11.58
N TRP A 118 -9.77 10.67 -11.87
CA TRP A 118 -8.91 11.35 -10.91
C TRP A 118 -9.68 11.80 -9.68
N LYS A 119 -10.78 12.54 -9.88
CA LYS A 119 -11.63 13.02 -8.78
C LYS A 119 -12.13 11.88 -7.90
N LYS A 120 -12.57 10.78 -8.49
CA LYS A 120 -13.09 9.63 -7.76
C LYS A 120 -12.00 8.90 -6.98
N GLU A 121 -10.88 8.56 -7.63
CA GLU A 121 -9.80 7.81 -6.97
C GLU A 121 -9.07 8.64 -5.90
N ILE A 122 -8.89 9.94 -6.10
CA ILE A 122 -8.26 10.80 -5.10
C ILE A 122 -9.16 11.01 -3.88
N ASP A 123 -10.49 11.12 -4.09
CA ASP A 123 -11.47 11.22 -3.01
C ASP A 123 -11.43 10.00 -2.09
N TRP A 124 -11.32 8.79 -2.66
CA TRP A 124 -11.13 7.57 -1.88
C TRP A 124 -9.83 7.58 -1.05
N LEU A 125 -8.73 8.09 -1.60
CA LEU A 125 -7.46 8.15 -0.86
C LEU A 125 -7.49 9.23 0.23
N LEU A 126 -8.23 10.32 0.02
CA LEU A 126 -8.36 11.42 0.98
C LEU A 126 -9.40 11.15 2.06
N SER A 127 -10.31 10.19 1.91
CA SER A 127 -11.32 9.87 2.94
C SER A 127 -10.73 9.50 4.31
N VAL A 128 -9.44 9.13 4.37
CA VAL A 128 -8.73 8.88 5.64
C VAL A 128 -8.61 10.16 6.47
N THR A 129 -8.49 11.34 5.85
CA THR A 129 -8.31 12.60 6.55
C THR A 129 -9.55 13.01 7.34
N ASP A 130 -10.73 12.59 6.91
CA ASP A 130 -12.00 12.86 7.62
C ASP A 130 -12.08 12.15 8.97
N ASN A 131 -11.21 11.15 9.20
CA ASN A 131 -11.14 10.37 10.42
C ASN A 131 -9.95 10.79 11.31
N ILE A 132 -9.13 11.74 10.87
CA ILE A 132 -8.03 12.30 11.67
C ILE A 132 -8.62 13.43 12.53
N VAL A 133 -8.98 13.08 13.76
CA VAL A 133 -9.71 13.99 14.66
C VAL A 133 -8.86 14.42 15.85
N GLU A 134 -9.10 15.65 16.31
CA GLU A 134 -8.59 16.13 17.59
C GLU A 134 -9.63 15.86 18.70
N MET A 135 -9.20 15.23 19.78
CA MET A 135 -10.05 15.01 20.97
C MET A 135 -9.99 16.24 21.87
N VAL A 136 -11.06 17.01 21.93
CA VAL A 136 -11.15 18.26 22.71
C VAL A 136 -12.13 18.11 23.87
N PRO A 137 -11.71 18.39 25.11
CA PRO A 137 -12.61 18.38 26.26
C PRO A 137 -13.65 19.49 26.15
N LYS A 138 -14.90 19.18 26.49
CA LYS A 138 -16.03 20.11 26.45
C LYS A 138 -16.94 19.85 27.64
N ILE A 139 -17.38 20.92 28.29
CA ILE A 139 -18.42 20.85 29.31
C ILE A 139 -19.78 20.81 28.60
N GLN A 140 -20.54 19.75 28.84
CA GLN A 140 -21.90 19.56 28.34
C GLN A 140 -22.89 19.65 29.50
N GLN A 141 -23.99 20.38 29.31
CA GLN A 141 -25.09 20.42 30.28
C GLN A 141 -26.19 19.44 29.86
N THR A 142 -26.54 18.53 30.76
CA THR A 142 -27.69 17.63 30.60
C THR A 142 -28.99 18.39 30.84
N SER A 143 -30.12 17.89 30.34
CA SER A 143 -31.47 18.47 30.55
C SER A 143 -31.80 18.74 32.03
N ASN A 144 -31.16 18.01 32.95
CA ASN A 144 -31.34 18.11 34.39
C ASN A 144 -30.42 19.17 35.05
N GLY A 145 -29.68 19.97 34.27
CA GLY A 145 -28.78 21.02 34.77
C GLY A 145 -27.42 20.54 35.27
N ILE A 146 -27.15 19.23 35.23
CA ILE A 146 -25.85 18.65 35.62
C ILE A 146 -24.82 18.97 34.53
N GLN A 147 -23.69 19.56 34.92
CA GLN A 147 -22.52 19.76 34.07
C GLN A 147 -21.67 18.49 34.06
N LEU A 148 -21.35 18.01 32.86
CA LEU A 148 -20.48 16.86 32.64
C LEU A 148 -19.33 17.26 31.73
N GLU A 149 -18.11 16.80 32.02
CA GLU A 149 -17.00 16.91 31.10
C GLU A 149 -17.02 15.74 30.12
N VAL A 150 -17.05 16.04 28.82
CA VAL A 150 -17.13 15.07 27.73
C VAL A 150 -16.04 15.38 26.72
N GLN A 151 -15.35 14.36 26.20
CA GLN A 151 -14.46 14.53 25.06
C GLN A 151 -15.26 14.55 23.76
N THR A 152 -15.01 15.57 22.93
CA THR A 152 -15.66 15.74 21.62
C THR A 152 -14.60 15.73 20.52
N THR A 153 -14.93 15.16 19.36
CA THR A 153 -14.05 15.13 18.18
C THR A 153 -14.24 16.40 17.34
N LYS A 154 -13.14 16.98 16.85
CA LYS A 154 -13.12 18.03 15.83
C LYS A 154 -12.44 17.55 14.57
#